data_AF-A0A169G3V3-F1
#
_entry.id   AF-A0A169G3V3-F1
#
_cell.length_a   1.000
_cell.length_b   1.000
_cell.length_c   1.000
_cell.angle_alpha   90.00
_cell.angle_beta   90.00
_cell.angle_gamma   90.00
#
_symmetry.space_group_name_H-M   'P 1'
#
loop_
_entity.id
_entity.type
_entity.pdbx_description
1 polymer ?
#
loop_
_entity_poly.entity_id
_entity_poly.type
_entity_poly.pdbx_seq_one_letter_code
_entity_poly.pdbx_strand_id
1 'polypeptide(L)' 'MTFFEVEDILGFTLPKSAYEHEAWWDKSDSHTQSFAWKNAHFFAKPNLKEKKVEFVKHIED' A
#
# COMPACT_ATOMS: atom_id res chain seq x y z
N MET A 1 -4.43 8.92 2.26
CA MET A 1 -5.61 8.04 2.37
C MET A 1 -5.48 7.21 3.63
N THR A 2 -6.57 6.91 4.33
CA THR A 2 -6.60 6.02 5.49
C THR A 2 -6.69 4.56 5.05
N PHE A 3 -6.32 3.62 5.93
CA PHE A 3 -6.47 2.20 5.65
C PHE A 3 -7.93 1.81 5.42
N PHE A 4 -8.85 2.44 6.16
CA PHE A 4 -10.29 2.24 5.98
C PHE A 4 -10.77 2.68 4.59
N GLU A 5 -10.32 3.84 4.09
CA GLU A 5 -10.65 4.27 2.72
C GLU A 5 -10.11 3.30 1.67
N VAL A 6 -8.95 2.68 1.90
CA VAL A 6 -8.41 1.62 1.02
C VAL A 6 -9.33 0.39 1.05
N GLU A 7 -9.76 -0.06 2.22
CA GLU A 7 -10.67 -1.19 2.38
C GLU A 7 -12.03 -0.96 1.71
N ASP A 8 -12.56 0.26 1.83
CA ASP A 8 -13.83 0.67 1.20
C ASP A 8 -13.73 0.60 -0.33
N ILE A 9 -12.62 1.06 -0.91
CA ILE A 9 -12.34 0.96 -2.35
C ILE A 9 -12.20 -0.51 -2.79
N LEU A 10 -11.54 -1.34 -1.99
CA LEU A 10 -11.28 -2.75 -2.30
C LEU A 10 -12.52 -3.64 -2.08
N GLY A 11 -13.46 -3.22 -1.24
CA GLY A 11 -14.61 -4.02 -0.82
C GLY A 11 -14.27 -5.15 0.14
N PHE A 12 -13.07 -5.15 0.73
CA PHE A 12 -12.64 -6.12 1.73
C PHE A 12 -11.62 -5.52 2.70
N THR A 13 -11.53 -6.13 3.89
CA THR A 13 -10.58 -5.69 4.93
C THR A 13 -9.15 -6.09 4.60
N LEU A 14 -8.21 -5.20 4.84
CA LEU A 14 -6.79 -5.46 4.73
C LEU A 14 -6.38 -6.57 5.70
N PRO A 15 -5.40 -7.41 5.32
CA PRO A 15 -4.89 -8.42 6.23
C PRO A 15 -4.19 -7.78 7.42
N LYS A 16 -4.13 -8.49 8.55
CA LYS A 16 -3.47 -8.03 9.79
C LYS A 16 -2.03 -7.53 9.55
N SER A 17 -1.30 -8.15 8.63
CA SER A 17 0.07 -7.73 8.27
C SER A 17 0.15 -6.31 7.69
N ALA A 18 -0.88 -5.83 6.99
CA ALA A 18 -0.93 -4.45 6.50
C ALA A 18 -0.99 -3.43 7.63
N TYR A 19 -1.53 -3.82 8.80
CA TYR A 19 -1.61 -2.97 9.98
C TYR A 19 -0.33 -2.98 10.82
N GLU A 20 0.44 -4.06 10.76
CA GLU A 20 1.56 -4.31 11.67
C GLU A 20 2.93 -4.13 11.00
N HIS A 21 3.01 -4.25 9.68
CA HIS A 21 4.29 -4.34 8.98
C HIS A 21 4.33 -3.44 7.75
N GLU A 22 5.26 -2.48 7.76
CA GLU A 22 5.51 -1.60 6.60
C GLU A 22 5.91 -2.41 5.35
N ALA A 23 6.59 -3.54 5.54
CA ALA A 23 6.97 -4.46 4.45
C ALA A 23 5.79 -4.98 3.64
N TRP A 24 4.57 -5.00 4.20
CA TRP A 24 3.38 -5.32 3.43
C TRP A 24 3.08 -4.26 2.36
N TRP A 25 3.42 -3.00 2.64
CA TRP A 25 3.26 -1.83 1.76
C TRP A 25 4.52 -1.47 0.96
N ASP A 26 5.67 -2.01 1.32
CA ASP A 26 6.95 -1.61 0.73
C ASP A 26 7.11 -2.13 -0.71
N LYS A 27 8.01 -1.48 -1.45
CA LYS A 27 8.36 -1.70 -2.86
C LYS A 27 9.01 -3.05 -3.16
N SER A 28 9.02 -4.01 -2.24
CA SER A 28 9.70 -5.27 -2.50
C SER A 28 8.97 -6.02 -3.62
N ASP A 29 9.72 -6.56 -4.57
CA ASP A 29 9.17 -7.36 -5.67
C ASP A 29 8.67 -8.74 -5.18
N SER A 30 8.80 -9.04 -3.87
CA SER A 30 8.41 -10.32 -3.26
C SER A 30 6.95 -10.40 -2.86
N HIS A 31 6.19 -9.32 -2.95
CA HIS A 31 4.80 -9.26 -2.48
C HIS A 31 3.84 -8.83 -3.59
N THR A 32 2.76 -9.61 -3.77
CA THR A 32 1.79 -9.44 -4.87
C THR A 32 1.15 -8.06 -4.92
N GLN A 33 0.88 -7.45 -3.77
CA GLN A 33 0.30 -6.12 -3.66
C GLN A 33 1.27 -5.00 -4.08
N SER A 34 2.55 -5.13 -3.72
CA SER A 34 3.61 -4.20 -4.14
C SER A 34 3.78 -4.17 -5.66
N PHE A 35 3.71 -5.35 -6.28
CA PHE A 35 3.73 -5.47 -7.74
C PHE A 35 2.56 -4.75 -8.41
N ALA A 36 1.36 -4.80 -7.83
CA ALA A 36 0.19 -4.09 -8.35
C ALA A 36 0.36 -2.56 -8.35
N TRP A 37 0.89 -1.99 -7.26
CA TRP A 37 1.18 -0.55 -7.22
C TRP A 37 2.25 -0.16 -8.23
N LYS A 38 3.32 -0.97 -8.33
CA LYS A 38 4.41 -0.74 -9.29
C LYS A 38 3.90 -0.73 -10.73
N ASN A 39 3.06 -1.70 -11.12
CA ASN A 39 2.44 -1.74 -12.44
C ASN A 39 1.52 -0.54 -12.73
N ALA A 40 0.98 0.08 -11.68
CA ALA A 40 0.22 1.32 -11.79
C ALA A 40 1.12 2.58 -11.78
N HIS A 41 2.45 2.41 -11.74
CA HIS A 41 3.44 3.48 -11.58
C HIS A 41 3.38 4.20 -10.23
N PHE A 42 3.04 3.49 -9.15
CA PHE A 42 3.01 4.01 -7.79
C PHE A 42 3.89 3.20 -6.83
N PHE A 43 4.30 3.86 -5.74
CA PHE A 43 4.80 3.23 -4.52
C PHE A 43 3.93 3.64 -3.34
N ALA A 44 3.79 2.76 -2.34
CA ALA A 44 3.07 3.08 -1.12
C ALA A 44 4.04 3.50 -0.01
N LYS A 45 3.68 4.55 0.73
CA LYS A 45 4.36 5.00 1.95
C LYS A 45 3.36 4.93 3.11
N PRO A 46 3.38 3.84 3.89
CA PRO A 46 2.48 3.71 5.02
C PRO A 46 2.94 4.55 6.21
N ASN A 47 1.98 4.96 7.04
CA ASN A 47 2.16 5.39 8.41
C ASN A 47 1.25 4.52 9.27
N LEU A 48 1.82 3.48 9.88
CA LEU A 48 1.05 2.47 10.64
C LEU A 48 0.39 3.07 11.88
N LYS A 49 1.03 4.07 12.51
CA LYS A 49 0.50 4.73 13.71
C LYS A 49 -0.77 5.53 13.41
N GLU A 50 -0.76 6.26 12.29
CA GLU A 50 -1.93 7.02 11.83
C GLU A 50 -2.91 6.19 11.00
N LYS A 51 -2.56 4.93 10.67
CA LYS A 51 -3.32 4.06 9.76
C LYS A 51 -3.62 4.76 8.44
N LYS A 52 -2.57 5.35 7.86
CA LYS A 52 -2.64 6.07 6.58
C LYS A 52 -1.60 5.54 5.63
N VAL A 53 -1.87 5.69 4.34
CA VAL A 53 -0.94 5.43 3.25
C VAL A 53 -0.98 6.59 2.26
N GLU A 54 0.19 6.96 1.77
CA GLU A 54 0.39 7.82 0.62
C GLU A 54 0.83 6.97 -0.57
N PHE A 55 0.12 7.07 -1.69
CA PHE A 55 0.53 6.48 -2.96
C PHE A 55 1.25 7.54 -3.78
N VAL A 56 2.55 7.37 -3.97
CA VAL A 56 3.41 8.31 -4.68
C VAL A 56 3.67 7.77 -6.07
N LYS A 57 3.31 8.54 -7.10
CA LYS A 57 3.59 8.17 -8.48
C LYS A 57 5.10 8.20 -8.72
N HIS A 58 5.66 7.14 -9.28
CA HIS A 58 7.02 7.16 -9.82
C HIS A 58 6.93 7.25 -11.33
N ILE A 59 7.53 8.29 -11.88
CA ILE A 59 7.69 8.45 -13.31
C ILE A 59 9.12 7.96 -13.56
N GLU A 60 9.27 6.79 -14.20
CA GLU A 60 10.54 6.45 -14.84
C GLU A 60 10.66 7.30 -16.11
N ASP A 61 11.82 7.92 -16.31
CA ASP A 61 12.17 8.72 -17.49
C ASP A 61 12.27 7.87 -18.77
#